data_AF-A0A315ZW50-F1
#
_entry.id   AF-A0A315ZW50-F1
#
_cell.length_a   1.000
_cell.length_b   1.000
_cell.length_c   1.000
_cell.angle_alpha   90.00
_cell.angle_beta   90.00
_cell.angle_gamma   90.00
#
_symmetry.space_group_name_H-M   'P 1'
#
loop_
_entity.id
_entity.type
_entity.pdbx_description
1 polymer ?
#
loop_
_entity_poly.entity_id
_entity_poly.type
_entity_poly.pdbx_seq_one_letter_code
_entity_poly.pdbx_strand_id
1 'polypeptide(L)'
;MGEKEKQLRRLVIKAFHINNVQEGEENNITLDGVLSVDKSLIEGLMKDEPLIESIDIKIIEPGKHDFWTNTIMDIIPVSTKVLGKLGEGITHTLTGVYVMLTGVDTVGKQTHEFGSSEGILKEQLYLNRAGTPSDEDYIISFDVTLKAGMGQERPGPMAAHRACDRFIQTYRNKLKKMKGDLCTERHEYYDVVRPGKKKVLIIKQVAGQGAMYDTWLFPQESSGVEGGRSIIDMGNMPVLLTPNEYRDGIIRSMQ
;
A
#
# COMPACT_ATOMS: atom_id res chain seq x y z
N MET A 1 3.43 -34.37 30.39
CA MET A 1 4.36 -33.71 29.45
C MET A 1 3.56 -32.70 28.65
N GLY A 2 3.86 -31.41 28.76
CA GLY A 2 3.20 -30.41 27.91
C GLY A 2 3.54 -30.66 26.45
N GLU A 3 2.55 -30.61 25.57
CA GLU A 3 2.78 -30.68 24.12
C GLU A 3 3.75 -29.56 23.71
N LYS A 4 4.75 -29.89 22.89
CA LYS A 4 5.76 -28.94 22.39
C LYS A 4 5.11 -27.88 21.49
N GLU A 5 5.69 -26.68 21.49
CA GLU A 5 5.32 -25.62 20.54
C GLU A 5 5.46 -26.12 19.10
N LYS A 6 4.48 -25.80 18.26
CA LYS A 6 4.43 -26.20 16.86
C LYS A 6 4.58 -24.97 15.98
N GLN A 7 5.67 -24.89 15.22
CA GLN A 7 5.83 -23.87 14.18
C GLN A 7 5.05 -24.31 12.94
N LEU A 8 4.06 -23.51 12.53
CA LEU A 8 3.21 -23.79 11.39
C LEU A 8 3.81 -23.24 10.10
N ARG A 9 4.22 -21.97 10.13
CA ARG A 9 4.65 -21.20 8.95
C ARG A 9 5.79 -20.25 9.32
N ARG A 10 6.58 -19.89 8.31
CA ARG A 10 7.64 -18.89 8.41
C ARG A 10 7.47 -17.86 7.31
N LEU A 11 7.46 -16.59 7.69
CA LEU A 11 7.51 -15.43 6.80
C LEU A 11 8.87 -14.76 6.97
N VAL A 12 9.54 -14.49 5.85
CA VAL A 12 10.79 -13.72 5.80
C VAL A 12 10.52 -12.45 5.01
N ILE A 13 10.67 -11.29 5.65
CA ILE A 13 10.59 -9.98 4.99
C ILE A 13 12.02 -9.46 4.81
N LYS A 14 12.37 -9.13 3.57
CA LYS A 14 13.67 -8.59 3.18
C LYS A 14 13.48 -7.17 2.67
N ALA A 15 14.11 -6.21 3.33
CA ALA A 15 13.98 -4.79 2.99
C ALA A 15 15.13 -4.31 2.10
N PHE A 16 14.83 -3.41 1.19
CA PHE A 16 15.81 -2.70 0.36
C PHE A 16 15.60 -1.20 0.60
N HIS A 17 16.56 -0.58 1.28
CA HIS A 17 16.46 0.83 1.66
C HIS A 17 16.73 1.75 0.47
N ILE A 18 15.88 2.78 0.33
CA ILE A 18 16.01 3.85 -0.66
C ILE A 18 16.56 5.09 0.03
N ASN A 19 17.67 5.61 -0.48
CA ASN A 19 18.35 6.80 0.00
C ASN A 19 18.01 8.04 -0.83
N ASN A 20 17.59 7.85 -2.10
CA ASN A 20 17.31 8.93 -3.02
C ASN A 20 16.19 8.54 -3.98
N VAL A 21 15.26 9.46 -4.22
CA VAL A 21 14.21 9.34 -5.24
C VAL A 21 14.36 10.48 -6.23
N GLN A 22 14.41 10.14 -7.52
CA GLN A 22 14.62 11.11 -8.60
C GLN A 22 13.71 10.84 -9.80
N GLU A 23 13.51 11.82 -10.65
CA GLU A 23 12.88 11.59 -11.97
C GLU A 23 13.84 10.80 -12.87
N GLY A 24 13.28 9.96 -13.75
CA GLY A 24 14.05 9.15 -14.69
C GLY A 24 13.24 8.71 -15.90
N GLU A 25 13.91 8.06 -16.84
CA GLU A 25 13.29 7.55 -18.08
C GLU A 25 12.54 6.22 -17.87
N GLU A 26 12.82 5.49 -16.79
CA GLU A 26 12.07 4.30 -16.39
C GLU A 26 11.85 4.25 -14.88
N ASN A 27 10.77 3.58 -14.46
CA ASN A 27 10.59 3.18 -13.07
C ASN A 27 11.60 2.08 -12.72
N ASN A 28 12.62 2.43 -11.94
CA ASN A 28 13.68 1.50 -11.59
C ASN A 28 14.15 1.65 -10.14
N ILE A 29 14.71 0.56 -9.61
CA ILE A 29 15.32 0.49 -8.29
C ILE A 29 16.72 -0.08 -8.45
N THR A 30 17.70 0.66 -7.96
CA THR A 30 19.11 0.28 -7.98
C THR A 30 19.53 -0.31 -6.63
N LEU A 31 20.63 -1.06 -6.61
CA LEU A 31 21.12 -1.71 -5.38
C LEU A 31 21.77 -0.73 -4.40
N ASP A 32 22.22 0.43 -4.87
CA ASP A 32 22.74 1.55 -4.09
C ASP A 32 21.62 2.43 -3.48
N GLY A 33 20.36 2.03 -3.66
CA GLY A 33 19.22 2.68 -3.01
C GLY A 33 18.73 3.93 -3.74
N VAL A 34 18.93 4.03 -5.05
CA VAL A 34 18.29 5.06 -5.88
C VAL A 34 17.04 4.49 -6.53
N LEU A 35 15.90 5.15 -6.32
CA LEU A 35 14.65 4.90 -7.03
C LEU A 35 14.42 6.00 -8.06
N SER A 36 14.09 5.61 -9.28
CA SER A 36 13.76 6.53 -10.37
C SER A 36 12.28 6.42 -10.73
N VAL A 37 11.65 7.57 -10.96
CA VAL A 37 10.22 7.70 -11.28
C VAL A 37 10.07 8.20 -12.72
N ASP A 38 9.45 7.36 -13.55
CA ASP A 38 9.01 7.69 -14.90
C ASP A 38 7.52 8.07 -14.87
N LYS A 39 7.20 9.20 -15.51
CA LYS A 39 5.83 9.72 -15.63
C LYS A 39 5.16 9.34 -16.95
N SER A 40 5.90 8.78 -17.91
CA SER A 40 5.39 8.46 -19.25
C SER A 40 4.26 7.41 -19.22
N LEU A 41 4.22 6.57 -18.19
CA LEU A 41 3.19 5.56 -17.99
C LEU A 41 1.80 6.12 -17.64
N ILE A 42 1.70 7.39 -17.24
CA ILE A 42 0.43 8.04 -16.87
C ILE A 42 -0.60 7.90 -18.00
N GLU A 43 -0.20 8.14 -19.25
CA GLU A 43 -1.11 8.03 -20.40
C GLU A 43 -1.66 6.61 -20.57
N GLY A 44 -0.86 5.59 -20.29
CA GLY A 44 -1.28 4.19 -20.33
C GLY A 44 -2.31 3.90 -19.23
N LEU A 45 -2.04 4.36 -18.01
CA LEU A 45 -2.95 4.15 -16.87
C LEU A 45 -4.32 4.79 -17.09
N MET A 46 -4.35 6.01 -17.63
CA MET A 46 -5.60 6.72 -17.90
C MET A 46 -6.43 6.05 -19.01
N LYS A 47 -5.78 5.43 -20.01
CA LYS A 47 -6.48 4.67 -21.05
C LYS A 47 -7.22 3.45 -20.49
N ASP A 48 -6.63 2.80 -19.49
CA ASP A 48 -7.21 1.61 -18.87
C ASP A 48 -8.27 1.94 -17.81
N GLU A 49 -8.26 3.16 -17.25
CA GLU A 49 -9.18 3.59 -16.19
C GLU A 49 -9.99 4.83 -16.63
N PRO A 50 -11.09 4.64 -17.39
CA PRO A 50 -11.83 5.73 -18.05
C PRO A 50 -12.58 6.67 -17.08
N LEU A 51 -12.57 6.40 -15.77
CA LEU A 51 -13.13 7.28 -14.75
C LEU A 51 -12.13 8.32 -14.24
N ILE A 52 -10.86 8.18 -14.60
CA ILE A 52 -9.79 9.13 -14.27
C ILE A 52 -9.71 10.17 -15.39
N GLU A 53 -9.70 11.45 -14.99
CA GLU A 53 -9.49 12.58 -15.89
C GLU A 53 -8.00 12.89 -16.04
N SER A 54 -7.26 12.91 -14.93
CA SER A 54 -5.81 13.11 -14.94
C SER A 54 -5.12 12.46 -13.74
N ILE A 55 -3.82 12.21 -13.88
CA ILE A 55 -2.93 11.75 -12.82
C ILE A 55 -1.70 12.67 -12.82
N ASP A 56 -1.30 13.15 -11.66
CA ASP A 56 -0.01 13.81 -11.45
C ASP A 56 0.86 12.97 -10.50
N ILE A 57 2.19 13.02 -10.74
CA ILE A 57 3.16 12.34 -9.90
C ILE A 57 4.21 13.33 -9.44
N LYS A 58 4.37 13.45 -8.12
CA LYS A 58 5.34 14.35 -7.48
C LYS A 58 6.19 13.60 -6.48
N ILE A 59 7.50 13.86 -6.51
CA ILE A 59 8.43 13.41 -5.48
C ILE A 59 8.43 14.44 -4.36
N ILE A 60 8.15 14.00 -3.13
CA ILE A 60 8.21 14.80 -1.92
C ILE A 60 9.43 14.32 -1.14
N GLU A 61 10.41 15.20 -1.02
CA GLU A 61 11.61 14.95 -0.24
C GLU A 61 11.31 14.98 1.27
N PRO A 62 12.13 14.31 2.09
CA PRO A 62 12.09 14.43 3.54
C PRO A 62 11.99 15.88 4.03
N GLY A 63 11.06 16.13 4.93
CA GLY A 63 10.78 17.47 5.47
C GLY A 63 10.06 18.45 4.54
N LYS A 64 9.78 18.12 3.26
CA LYS A 64 9.10 19.01 2.30
C LYS A 64 7.58 18.83 2.27
N HIS A 65 6.97 18.73 3.45
CA HIS A 65 5.53 18.47 3.61
C HIS A 65 4.64 19.74 3.69
N ASP A 66 5.20 20.93 3.52
CA ASP A 66 4.46 22.20 3.65
C ASP A 66 3.84 22.66 2.33
N PHE A 67 2.88 21.88 1.82
CA PHE A 67 2.14 22.20 0.61
C PHE A 67 0.71 21.65 0.68
N TRP A 68 -0.15 22.14 -0.20
CA TRP A 68 -1.55 21.70 -0.27
C TRP A 68 -1.67 20.33 -0.94
N THR A 69 -2.43 19.41 -0.35
CA THR A 69 -2.74 18.08 -0.89
C THR A 69 -4.25 17.89 -0.99
N ASN A 70 -4.68 17.08 -1.96
CA ASN A 70 -6.01 16.47 -1.95
C ASN A 70 -6.10 15.43 -0.82
N THR A 71 -7.32 14.96 -0.55
CA THR A 71 -7.57 13.89 0.41
C THR A 71 -6.68 12.68 0.12
N ILE A 72 -5.92 12.29 1.14
CA ILE A 72 -5.10 11.08 1.18
C ILE A 72 -6.05 9.89 1.26
N MET A 73 -5.97 9.02 0.26
CA MET A 73 -6.73 7.78 0.16
C MET A 73 -5.92 6.56 0.63
N ASP A 74 -4.60 6.61 0.57
CA ASP A 74 -3.76 5.49 1.02
C ASP A 74 -2.30 5.93 1.19
N ILE A 75 -1.61 5.28 2.12
CA ILE A 75 -0.15 5.31 2.23
C ILE A 75 0.34 3.89 1.99
N ILE A 76 0.91 3.67 0.81
CA ILE A 76 1.14 2.33 0.29
C ILE A 76 2.62 1.99 0.37
N PRO A 77 3.01 0.94 1.11
CA PRO A 77 4.36 0.42 1.05
C PRO A 77 4.60 -0.25 -0.31
N VAL A 78 5.81 -0.10 -0.84
CA VAL A 78 6.22 -0.81 -2.06
C VAL A 78 6.74 -2.19 -1.66
N SER A 79 5.82 -3.14 -1.55
CA SER A 79 6.12 -4.53 -1.18
C SER A 79 5.66 -5.52 -2.26
N THR A 80 6.35 -6.65 -2.38
CA THR A 80 5.99 -7.70 -3.34
C THR A 80 6.24 -9.10 -2.80
N LYS A 81 5.37 -10.02 -3.20
CA LYS A 81 5.53 -11.43 -2.88
C LYS A 81 6.50 -12.10 -3.84
N VAL A 82 7.62 -12.61 -3.30
CA VAL A 82 8.66 -13.27 -4.10
C VAL A 82 8.48 -14.79 -4.13
N LEU A 83 8.16 -15.38 -2.98
CA LEU A 83 7.97 -16.82 -2.84
C LEU A 83 6.90 -17.14 -1.80
N GLY A 84 5.99 -18.07 -2.12
CA GLY A 84 4.93 -18.51 -1.21
C GLY A 84 3.65 -17.69 -1.36
N LYS A 85 2.84 -17.63 -0.30
CA LYS A 85 1.56 -16.91 -0.22
C LYS A 85 1.59 -15.89 0.91
N LEU A 86 0.69 -14.92 0.92
CA LEU A 86 0.65 -13.94 2.01
C LEU A 86 0.63 -14.66 3.37
N GLY A 87 1.57 -14.30 4.25
CA GLY A 87 1.78 -14.92 5.56
C GLY A 87 2.85 -16.02 5.64
N GLU A 88 3.43 -16.46 4.52
CA GLU A 88 4.51 -17.45 4.50
C GLU A 88 5.46 -17.31 3.31
N GLY A 89 6.71 -17.76 3.44
CA GLY A 89 7.72 -17.64 2.39
C GLY A 89 8.47 -16.32 2.45
N ILE A 90 8.71 -15.67 1.30
CA ILE A 90 9.59 -14.51 1.18
C ILE A 90 8.83 -13.33 0.56
N THR A 91 8.93 -12.18 1.21
CA THR A 91 8.41 -10.89 0.74
C THR A 91 9.56 -9.90 0.67
N HIS A 92 9.65 -9.16 -0.42
CA HIS A 92 10.57 -8.02 -0.56
C HIS A 92 9.80 -6.74 -0.32
N THR A 93 10.40 -5.77 0.36
CA THR A 93 9.82 -4.44 0.57
C THR A 93 10.85 -3.35 0.41
N LEU A 94 10.42 -2.16 0.01
CA LEU A 94 11.23 -0.96 0.17
C LEU A 94 11.06 -0.37 1.57
N THR A 95 12.12 0.30 2.04
CA THR A 95 12.09 1.27 3.14
C THR A 95 12.70 2.58 2.63
N GLY A 96 12.51 3.71 3.33
CA GLY A 96 12.97 5.01 2.86
C GLY A 96 12.06 5.68 1.82
N VAL A 97 10.99 4.99 1.39
CA VAL A 97 10.03 5.53 0.41
C VAL A 97 8.63 4.92 0.57
N TYR A 98 7.61 5.75 0.42
CA TYR A 98 6.20 5.35 0.33
C TYR A 98 5.53 5.96 -0.91
N VAL A 99 4.44 5.33 -1.36
CA VAL A 99 3.53 5.94 -2.35
C VAL A 99 2.31 6.47 -1.62
N MET A 100 1.99 7.75 -1.81
CA MET A 100 0.79 8.37 -1.25
C MET A 100 -0.23 8.55 -2.36
N LEU A 101 -1.37 7.88 -2.26
CA LEU A 101 -2.48 8.04 -3.20
C LEU A 101 -3.39 9.15 -2.70
N THR A 102 -3.67 10.15 -3.54
CA THR A 102 -4.63 11.22 -3.24
C THR A 102 -5.68 11.32 -4.34
N GLY A 103 -6.87 11.85 -4.01
CA GLY A 103 -7.97 11.88 -4.97
C GLY A 103 -9.02 12.96 -4.76
N VAL A 104 -9.38 13.61 -5.86
CA VAL A 104 -10.47 14.60 -5.98
C VAL A 104 -11.20 14.40 -7.31
N ASP A 105 -12.42 14.88 -7.46
CA ASP A 105 -13.09 14.93 -8.76
C ASP A 105 -12.97 16.30 -9.45
N THR A 106 -13.34 16.39 -10.74
CA THR A 106 -13.26 17.63 -11.51
C THR A 106 -14.17 18.76 -11.02
N VAL A 107 -15.12 18.50 -10.11
CA VAL A 107 -15.95 19.52 -9.48
C VAL A 107 -15.47 19.88 -8.06
N GLY A 108 -14.30 19.37 -7.65
CA GLY A 108 -13.64 19.67 -6.39
C GLY A 108 -14.12 18.83 -5.21
N LYS A 109 -14.97 17.81 -5.43
CA LYS A 109 -15.38 16.91 -4.36
C LYS A 109 -14.25 15.93 -4.07
N GLN A 110 -13.84 15.89 -2.81
CA GLN A 110 -12.83 14.97 -2.32
C GLN A 110 -13.35 13.53 -2.37
N THR A 111 -12.44 12.56 -2.44
CA THR A 111 -12.79 11.13 -2.48
C THR A 111 -13.30 10.57 -1.14
N HIS A 112 -13.26 11.37 -0.08
CA HIS A 112 -13.86 11.07 1.23
C HIS A 112 -14.62 12.29 1.76
N GLU A 113 -15.84 12.10 2.26
CA GLU A 113 -16.63 13.19 2.89
C GLU A 113 -16.49 13.25 4.42
N PHE A 114 -16.25 12.12 5.11
CA PHE A 114 -16.04 12.11 6.56
C PHE A 114 -14.58 11.78 6.88
N GLY A 115 -13.88 12.76 7.48
CA GLY A 115 -12.44 12.63 7.74
C GLY A 115 -11.59 12.88 6.49
N SER A 116 -12.09 13.73 5.58
CA SER A 116 -11.30 14.23 4.46
C SER A 116 -10.02 14.90 4.96
N SER A 117 -8.92 14.66 4.25
CA SER A 117 -7.56 15.01 4.67
C SER A 117 -6.89 15.97 3.69
N GLU A 118 -7.69 16.68 2.89
CA GLU A 118 -7.22 17.77 2.05
C GLU A 118 -6.79 18.97 2.90
N GLY A 119 -5.78 19.70 2.40
CA GLY A 119 -5.20 20.83 3.12
C GLY A 119 -3.69 20.75 3.14
N ILE A 120 -3.05 21.37 4.14
CA ILE A 120 -1.60 21.41 4.23
C ILE A 120 -1.08 20.05 4.72
N LEU A 121 -0.28 19.35 3.90
CA LEU A 121 0.10 17.95 4.14
C LEU A 121 0.73 17.71 5.52
N LYS A 122 1.63 18.59 6.00
CA LYS A 122 2.25 18.48 7.34
C LYS A 122 1.24 18.51 8.51
N GLU A 123 0.03 19.03 8.28
CA GLU A 123 -1.04 19.07 9.28
C GLU A 123 -1.95 17.83 9.21
N GLN A 124 -1.98 17.16 8.06
CA GLN A 124 -2.87 16.04 7.76
C GLN A 124 -2.19 14.68 7.91
N LEU A 125 -0.89 14.58 7.58
CA LEU A 125 -0.11 13.35 7.65
C LEU A 125 0.69 13.25 8.96
N TYR A 126 0.37 12.23 9.76
CA TYR A 126 1.14 11.89 10.95
C TYR A 126 2.32 10.98 10.59
N LEU A 127 3.52 11.54 10.57
CA LEU A 127 4.77 10.80 10.35
C LEU A 127 5.15 9.94 11.56
N ASN A 128 6.12 9.05 11.37
CA ASN A 128 6.76 8.26 12.42
C ASN A 128 5.79 7.35 13.21
N ARG A 129 4.79 6.78 12.52
CA ARG A 129 3.88 5.78 13.08
C ARG A 129 3.94 4.48 12.27
N ALA A 130 3.52 3.38 12.89
CA ALA A 130 3.41 2.11 12.18
C ALA A 130 2.45 2.25 10.99
N GLY A 131 2.96 2.08 9.78
CA GLY A 131 2.20 2.23 8.53
C GLY A 131 2.20 3.64 7.93
N THR A 132 2.92 4.60 8.49
CA THR A 132 3.13 5.93 7.89
C THR A 132 4.60 6.20 7.63
N PRO A 133 4.95 7.14 6.73
CA PRO A 133 6.35 7.47 6.44
C PRO A 133 7.04 8.06 7.67
N SER A 134 8.34 7.85 7.79
CA SER A 134 9.20 8.58 8.71
C SER A 134 9.42 10.02 8.23
N ASP A 135 10.04 10.84 9.08
CA ASP A 135 10.50 12.18 8.71
C ASP A 135 11.68 12.17 7.71
N GLU A 136 12.36 11.03 7.57
CA GLU A 136 13.48 10.80 6.67
C GLU A 136 13.08 10.05 5.38
N ASP A 137 11.80 9.64 5.25
CA ASP A 137 11.32 8.90 4.09
C ASP A 137 10.89 9.85 2.97
N TYR A 138 11.15 9.44 1.73
CA TYR A 138 10.55 10.06 0.56
C TYR A 138 9.08 9.64 0.40
N ILE A 139 8.27 10.52 -0.18
CA ILE A 139 6.90 10.17 -0.60
C ILE A 139 6.77 10.42 -2.10
N ILE A 140 6.35 9.39 -2.84
CA ILE A 140 5.90 9.53 -4.22
C ILE A 140 4.39 9.80 -4.15
N SER A 141 4.02 11.07 -4.32
CA SER A 141 2.62 11.48 -4.44
C SER A 141 2.08 11.03 -5.78
N PHE A 142 0.98 10.27 -5.75
CA PHE A 142 0.21 9.85 -6.91
C PHE A 142 -1.17 10.48 -6.79
N ASP A 143 -1.35 11.64 -7.41
CA ASP A 143 -2.54 12.47 -7.27
C ASP A 143 -3.50 12.24 -8.44
N VAL A 144 -4.74 11.84 -8.12
CA VAL A 144 -5.73 11.44 -9.13
C VAL A 144 -6.87 12.45 -9.16
N THR A 145 -7.12 13.02 -10.34
CA THR A 145 -8.37 13.75 -10.60
C THR A 145 -9.34 12.82 -11.32
N LEU A 146 -10.46 12.52 -10.67
CA LEU A 146 -11.56 11.71 -11.18
C LEU A 146 -12.56 12.56 -11.97
N LYS A 147 -13.31 11.95 -12.87
CA LYS A 147 -14.42 12.63 -13.58
C LYS A 147 -15.50 13.09 -12.60
N ALA A 148 -16.26 14.11 -12.99
CA ALA A 148 -17.29 14.74 -12.17
C ALA A 148 -18.22 13.72 -11.49
N GLY A 149 -18.34 13.79 -10.16
CA GLY A 149 -19.18 12.90 -9.35
C GLY A 149 -18.54 11.55 -9.00
N MET A 150 -17.47 11.14 -9.68
CA MET A 150 -16.84 9.84 -9.45
C MET A 150 -16.03 9.79 -8.16
N GLY A 151 -15.72 10.91 -7.51
CA GLY A 151 -15.12 10.93 -6.17
C GLY A 151 -16.01 10.30 -5.10
N GLN A 152 -17.33 10.25 -5.33
CA GLN A 152 -18.32 9.79 -4.34
C GLN A 152 -18.94 8.43 -4.69
N GLU A 153 -18.59 7.86 -5.84
CA GLU A 153 -19.09 6.57 -6.30
C GLU A 153 -17.98 5.52 -6.25
N ARG A 154 -18.27 4.36 -5.64
CA ARG A 154 -17.29 3.27 -5.39
C ARG A 154 -16.36 2.96 -6.57
N PRO A 155 -16.83 2.93 -7.84
CA PRO A 155 -15.96 2.67 -8.97
C PRO A 155 -14.82 3.70 -9.17
N GLY A 156 -15.01 4.96 -8.77
CA GLY A 156 -14.03 6.03 -8.92
C GLY A 156 -12.80 5.84 -8.04
N PRO A 157 -12.93 5.81 -6.70
CA PRO A 157 -11.82 5.50 -5.80
C PRO A 157 -11.14 4.17 -6.16
N MET A 158 -11.93 3.14 -6.50
CA MET A 158 -11.36 1.86 -6.95
C MET A 158 -10.52 1.98 -8.23
N ALA A 159 -10.89 2.86 -9.17
CA ALA A 159 -10.09 3.13 -10.37
C ALA A 159 -8.76 3.80 -10.01
N ALA A 160 -8.77 4.78 -9.10
CA ALA A 160 -7.56 5.43 -8.59
C ALA A 160 -6.61 4.41 -7.93
N HIS A 161 -7.13 3.53 -7.06
CA HIS A 161 -6.35 2.47 -6.45
C HIS A 161 -5.76 1.49 -7.48
N ARG A 162 -6.54 1.07 -8.49
CA ARG A 162 -6.03 0.19 -9.56
C ARG A 162 -4.93 0.84 -10.38
N ALA A 163 -5.10 2.11 -10.78
CA ALA A 163 -4.08 2.86 -11.50
C ALA A 163 -2.79 2.97 -10.68
N CYS A 164 -2.91 3.35 -9.41
CA CYS A 164 -1.78 3.43 -8.48
C CYS A 164 -1.11 2.06 -8.27
N ASP A 165 -1.88 0.98 -8.16
CA ASP A 165 -1.33 -0.37 -7.97
C ASP A 165 -0.56 -0.86 -9.20
N ARG A 166 -1.04 -0.53 -10.42
CA ARG A 166 -0.30 -0.80 -11.66
C ARG A 166 1.00 -0.01 -11.75
N PHE A 167 1.00 1.25 -11.32
CA PHE A 167 2.23 2.04 -11.19
C PHE A 167 3.21 1.36 -10.23
N ILE A 168 2.76 0.98 -9.02
CA ILE A 168 3.57 0.28 -8.02
C ILE A 168 4.06 -1.07 -8.55
N GLN A 169 3.25 -1.76 -9.38
CA GLN A 169 3.61 -3.06 -9.94
C GLN A 169 4.89 -3.01 -10.79
N THR A 170 5.20 -1.86 -11.41
CA THR A 170 6.46 -1.69 -12.15
C THR A 170 7.68 -1.89 -11.24
N TYR A 171 7.64 -1.34 -10.03
CA TYR A 171 8.66 -1.53 -8.99
C TYR A 171 8.64 -2.94 -8.41
N ARG A 172 7.46 -3.49 -8.12
CA ARG A 172 7.32 -4.88 -7.63
C ARG A 172 7.98 -5.88 -8.59
N ASN A 173 7.79 -5.69 -9.89
CA ASN A 173 8.40 -6.54 -10.93
C ASN A 173 9.94 -6.48 -10.93
N LYS A 174 10.54 -5.34 -10.58
CA LYS A 174 11.99 -5.19 -10.40
C LYS A 174 12.43 -5.84 -9.07
N LEU A 175 11.72 -5.58 -7.98
CA LEU A 175 11.99 -6.14 -6.64
C LEU A 175 11.99 -7.68 -6.61
N LYS A 176 11.07 -8.32 -7.35
CA LYS A 176 11.03 -9.80 -7.47
C LYS A 176 12.32 -10.38 -8.06
N LYS A 177 13.05 -9.60 -8.87
CA LYS A 177 14.30 -10.03 -9.53
C LYS A 177 15.54 -9.72 -8.69
N MET A 178 15.42 -8.91 -7.64
CA MET A 178 16.55 -8.58 -6.77
C MET A 178 17.01 -9.80 -5.98
N LYS A 179 18.33 -9.95 -5.82
CA LYS A 179 18.89 -11.01 -4.99
C LYS A 179 18.63 -10.68 -3.53
N GLY A 180 17.80 -11.50 -2.87
CA GLY A 180 17.38 -11.25 -1.50
C GLY A 180 18.51 -11.20 -0.47
N ASP A 181 19.71 -11.68 -0.75
CA ASP A 181 20.84 -11.61 0.21
C ASP A 181 21.55 -10.26 0.19
N LEU A 182 21.18 -9.38 -0.76
CA LEU A 182 21.63 -7.99 -0.83
C LEU A 182 20.64 -7.03 -0.13
N CYS A 183 19.68 -7.56 0.63
CA CYS A 183 18.76 -6.74 1.40
C CYS A 183 19.50 -5.97 2.50
N THR A 184 19.05 -4.75 2.78
CA THR A 184 19.59 -3.93 3.88
C THR A 184 19.10 -4.42 5.24
N GLU A 185 17.89 -5.01 5.29
CA GLU A 185 17.35 -5.63 6.50
C GLU A 185 16.67 -6.96 6.20
N ARG A 186 16.66 -7.84 7.20
CA ARG A 186 16.00 -9.14 7.13
C ARG A 186 15.29 -9.45 8.44
N HIS A 187 13.98 -9.72 8.34
CA HIS A 187 13.11 -10.00 9.46
C HIS A 187 12.44 -11.36 9.28
N GLU A 188 12.38 -12.16 10.35
CA GLU A 188 11.76 -13.49 10.32
C GLU A 188 10.64 -13.61 11.34
N TYR A 189 9.49 -14.09 10.88
CA TYR A 189 8.29 -14.23 11.68
C TYR A 189 7.77 -15.66 11.60
N TYR A 190 7.52 -16.26 12.76
CA TYR A 190 7.03 -17.63 12.87
C TYR A 190 5.60 -17.63 13.39
N ASP A 191 4.73 -18.33 12.68
CA ASP A 191 3.38 -18.64 13.15
C ASP A 191 3.49 -19.86 14.09
N VAL A 192 3.28 -19.66 15.40
CA VAL A 192 3.54 -20.66 16.43
C VAL A 192 2.29 -20.98 17.22
N VAL A 193 1.91 -22.26 17.23
CA VAL A 193 0.87 -22.79 18.12
C VAL A 193 1.51 -23.25 19.42
N ARG A 194 0.95 -22.80 20.54
CA ARG A 194 1.37 -23.15 21.90
C ARG A 194 0.25 -23.92 22.60
N PRO A 195 0.21 -25.27 22.50
CA PRO A 195 -0.88 -26.05 23.07
C PRO A 195 -0.98 -25.88 24.59
N GLY A 196 -2.20 -25.90 25.12
CA GLY A 196 -2.47 -25.69 26.55
C GLY A 196 -2.26 -24.26 27.06
N LYS A 197 -1.85 -23.32 26.20
CA LYS A 197 -1.78 -21.88 26.54
C LYS A 197 -3.07 -21.15 26.14
N LYS A 198 -3.31 -20.00 26.76
CA LYS A 198 -4.45 -19.13 26.41
C LYS A 198 -4.32 -18.68 24.95
N LYS A 199 -5.45 -18.71 24.23
CA LYS A 199 -5.55 -18.14 22.88
C LYS A 199 -5.88 -16.66 23.00
N VAL A 200 -5.14 -15.81 22.29
CA VAL A 200 -5.36 -14.36 22.22
C VAL A 200 -5.78 -14.02 20.81
N LEU A 201 -6.86 -13.23 20.67
CA LEU A 201 -7.33 -12.72 19.40
C LEU A 201 -7.31 -11.19 19.46
N ILE A 202 -6.79 -10.55 18.42
CA ILE A 202 -6.89 -9.10 18.22
C ILE A 202 -8.02 -8.88 17.22
N ILE A 203 -9.01 -8.08 17.61
CA ILE A 203 -10.16 -7.76 16.76
C ILE A 203 -9.94 -6.36 16.19
N LYS A 204 -9.83 -6.28 14.86
CA LYS A 204 -9.87 -5.02 14.12
C LYS A 204 -11.25 -4.88 13.50
N GLN A 205 -12.01 -3.87 13.91
CA GLN A 205 -13.24 -3.50 13.24
C GLN A 205 -12.89 -2.58 12.07
N VAL A 206 -13.49 -2.83 10.92
CA VAL A 206 -13.32 -2.04 9.70
C VAL A 206 -14.68 -1.60 9.21
N ALA A 207 -14.71 -0.45 8.55
CA ALA A 207 -15.91 -0.04 7.84
C ALA A 207 -16.16 -0.98 6.65
N GLY A 208 -17.44 -1.24 6.40
CA GLY A 208 -17.91 -2.12 5.32
C GLY A 208 -19.26 -1.64 4.78
N GLN A 209 -19.43 -0.32 4.75
CA GLN A 209 -20.67 0.32 4.33
C GLN A 209 -20.36 1.60 3.56
N GLY A 210 -20.92 1.71 2.37
CA GLY A 210 -20.81 2.89 1.52
C GLY A 210 -19.81 2.74 0.38
N ALA A 211 -19.79 3.75 -0.47
CA ALA A 211 -18.98 3.76 -1.68
C ALA A 211 -17.47 3.94 -1.41
N MET A 212 -17.14 4.67 -0.35
CA MET A 212 -15.78 5.15 -0.06
C MET A 212 -15.09 4.39 1.08
N TYR A 213 -15.83 3.60 1.87
CA TYR A 213 -15.31 2.92 3.06
C TYR A 213 -15.30 1.41 2.85
N ASP A 214 -14.33 0.95 2.06
CA ASP A 214 -14.12 -0.46 1.74
C ASP A 214 -12.75 -0.92 2.25
N THR A 215 -12.67 -2.18 2.64
CA THR A 215 -11.42 -2.82 3.05
C THR A 215 -11.26 -4.10 2.25
N TRP A 216 -10.15 -4.18 1.53
CA TRP A 216 -9.85 -5.31 0.68
C TRP A 216 -8.94 -6.30 1.39
N LEU A 217 -9.19 -7.58 1.11
CA LEU A 217 -8.50 -8.71 1.68
C LEU A 217 -7.98 -9.64 0.59
N PHE A 218 -6.92 -10.38 0.87
CA PHE A 218 -6.37 -11.42 -0.01
C PHE A 218 -5.88 -10.94 -1.39
N PRO A 219 -5.16 -9.80 -1.49
CA PRO A 219 -4.52 -9.44 -2.76
C PRO A 219 -3.45 -10.46 -3.15
N GLN A 220 -3.09 -10.48 -4.44
CA GLN A 220 -1.98 -11.32 -4.94
C GLN A 220 -0.62 -10.82 -4.42
N GLU A 221 -0.44 -9.50 -4.39
CA GLU A 221 0.75 -8.83 -3.89
C GLU A 221 0.53 -8.31 -2.47
N SER A 222 1.61 -8.20 -1.69
CA SER A 222 1.58 -7.54 -0.38
C SER A 222 1.09 -6.10 -0.55
N SER A 223 -0.01 -5.77 0.14
CA SER A 223 -0.71 -4.48 0.02
C SER A 223 -1.12 -4.14 -1.42
N GLY A 224 -1.40 -5.13 -2.26
CA GLY A 224 -1.87 -4.95 -3.64
C GLY A 224 -3.38 -4.71 -3.78
N VAL A 225 -3.84 -4.47 -5.01
CA VAL A 225 -5.26 -4.42 -5.37
C VAL A 225 -5.67 -5.69 -6.11
N GLU A 226 -4.83 -6.17 -7.04
CA GLU A 226 -5.17 -7.33 -7.87
C GLU A 226 -5.47 -8.58 -7.04
N GLY A 227 -6.59 -9.26 -7.37
CA GLY A 227 -7.07 -10.44 -6.64
C GLY A 227 -7.72 -10.15 -5.28
N GLY A 228 -7.66 -8.91 -4.81
CA GLY A 228 -8.28 -8.47 -3.56
C GLY A 228 -9.80 -8.63 -3.58
N ARG A 229 -10.36 -8.86 -2.40
CA ARG A 229 -11.79 -9.05 -2.16
C ARG A 229 -12.28 -8.04 -1.16
N SER A 230 -13.30 -7.29 -1.55
CA SER A 230 -13.99 -6.36 -0.66
C SER A 230 -14.69 -7.09 0.49
N ILE A 231 -14.57 -6.53 1.69
CA ILE A 231 -15.35 -6.98 2.85
C ILE A 231 -16.87 -6.79 2.63
N ILE A 232 -17.27 -5.77 1.87
CA ILE A 232 -18.66 -5.47 1.50
C ILE A 232 -19.21 -6.61 0.63
N ASP A 233 -18.46 -6.98 -0.41
CA ASP A 233 -18.86 -8.05 -1.33
C ASP A 233 -18.83 -9.44 -0.64
N MET A 234 -18.05 -9.57 0.44
CA MET A 234 -18.05 -10.72 1.34
C MET A 234 -19.20 -10.70 2.38
N GLY A 235 -20.12 -9.74 2.29
CA GLY A 235 -21.27 -9.63 3.20
C GLY A 235 -20.90 -9.22 4.63
N ASN A 236 -19.77 -8.51 4.80
CA ASN A 236 -19.25 -8.09 6.10
C ASN A 236 -19.01 -9.24 7.09
N MET A 237 -18.73 -10.44 6.56
CA MET A 237 -18.46 -11.62 7.37
C MET A 237 -17.11 -11.48 8.09
N PRO A 238 -17.02 -11.84 9.39
CA PRO A 238 -15.75 -11.86 10.10
C PRO A 238 -14.72 -12.77 9.42
N VAL A 239 -13.51 -12.25 9.23
CA VAL A 239 -12.39 -12.98 8.62
C VAL A 239 -11.30 -13.20 9.67
N LEU A 240 -10.87 -14.45 9.81
CA LEU A 240 -9.74 -14.79 10.67
C LEU A 240 -8.45 -14.74 9.86
N LEU A 241 -7.49 -13.95 10.34
CA LEU A 241 -6.17 -13.80 9.75
C LEU A 241 -5.10 -14.22 10.75
N THR A 242 -4.05 -14.83 10.25
CA THR A 242 -2.82 -15.09 11.02
C THR A 242 -2.04 -13.77 11.22
N PRO A 243 -1.23 -13.68 12.28
CA PRO A 243 -0.35 -12.53 12.47
C PRO A 243 0.61 -12.30 11.30
N ASN A 244 1.03 -13.35 10.61
CA ASN A 244 1.92 -13.22 9.46
C ASN A 244 1.18 -12.71 8.22
N GLU A 245 -0.04 -13.16 7.95
CA GLU A 245 -0.85 -12.60 6.87
C GLU A 245 -1.07 -11.10 7.05
N TYR A 246 -1.36 -10.65 8.28
CA TYR A 246 -1.49 -9.22 8.58
C TYR A 246 -0.19 -8.46 8.28
N ARG A 247 0.96 -8.97 8.73
CA ARG A 247 2.28 -8.36 8.46
C ARG A 247 2.65 -8.35 6.99
N ASP A 248 2.16 -9.33 6.22
CA ASP A 248 2.47 -9.48 4.81
C ASP A 248 1.53 -8.70 3.88
N GLY A 249 0.75 -7.76 4.44
CA GLY A 249 -0.09 -6.84 3.67
C GLY A 249 -1.36 -7.48 3.10
N ILE A 250 -1.96 -8.44 3.82
CA ILE A 250 -3.22 -9.07 3.38
C ILE A 250 -4.43 -8.15 3.42
N ILE A 251 -4.37 -7.07 4.21
CA ILE A 251 -5.41 -6.05 4.33
C ILE A 251 -4.94 -4.80 3.59
N ARG A 252 -5.84 -4.21 2.81
CA ARG A 252 -5.66 -2.88 2.22
C ARG A 252 -6.88 -2.01 2.48
N SER A 253 -6.64 -0.78 2.94
CA SER A 253 -7.67 0.26 2.99
C SER A 253 -7.94 0.72 1.56
N MET A 254 -9.20 0.85 1.18
CA MET A 254 -9.61 1.50 -0.07
C MET A 254 -10.18 2.90 0.19
N GLN A 255 -9.83 3.42 1.37
CA GLN A 255 -10.26 4.66 2.00
C GLN A 255 -9.03 5.41 2.44
#